data_AF-A0A239NMV0-F1
#
_entry.id   AF-A0A239NMV0-F1
#
_cell.length_a   1.000
_cell.length_b   1.000
_cell.length_c   1.000
_cell.angle_alpha   90.00
_cell.angle_beta   90.00
_cell.angle_gamma   90.00
#
_symmetry.space_group_name_H-M   'P 1'
#
loop_
_entity.id
_entity.type
_entity.pdbx_description
1 polymer ?
#
loop_
_entity_poly.entity_id
_entity_poly.type
_entity_poly.pdbx_seq_one_letter_code
_entity_poly.pdbx_strand_id
1 'polypeptide(L)'
;MTMHSLVTSRSFVPPAGPVFLTLEEVVERYRGQVSEGTLRNWRSMRVGPSFIKIGKAILYPLEELDRWDRRNLVVCRPSRSLPLEDAIS
;
A
#
# COMPACT_ATOMS: atom_id res chain seq x y z
N MET A 1 25.69 -35.12 21.15
CA MET A 1 25.72 -34.70 19.74
C MET A 1 24.48 -33.86 19.47
N THR A 2 24.75 -32.58 19.26
CA THR A 2 23.99 -31.53 18.56
C THR A 2 22.46 -31.49 18.65
N MET A 3 22.00 -30.38 19.23
CA MET A 3 20.64 -29.86 19.17
C MET A 3 20.21 -29.61 17.72
N HIS A 4 18.99 -29.98 17.36
CA HIS A 4 18.30 -29.38 16.23
C HIS A 4 17.01 -28.74 16.74
N SER A 5 17.10 -27.43 16.96
CA SER A 5 15.95 -26.55 17.15
C SER A 5 15.16 -26.55 15.85
N LEU A 6 13.99 -27.17 15.85
CA LEU A 6 13.03 -27.00 14.77
C LEU A 6 12.25 -25.73 15.06
N VAL A 7 12.63 -24.67 14.36
CA VAL A 7 11.88 -23.43 14.22
C VAL A 7 10.42 -23.77 13.97
N THR A 8 9.58 -23.52 14.97
CA THR A 8 8.13 -23.56 14.85
C THR A 8 7.73 -22.61 13.74
N SER A 9 7.35 -23.16 12.59
CA SER A 9 6.68 -22.43 11.53
C SER A 9 5.42 -21.79 12.11
N ARG A 10 5.50 -20.50 12.42
CA ARG A 10 4.36 -19.72 12.89
C ARG A 10 3.48 -19.49 11.67
N SER A 11 2.44 -20.30 11.53
CA SER A 11 1.39 -20.11 10.53
C SER A 11 0.84 -18.70 10.71
N PHE A 12 1.11 -17.82 9.74
CA PHE A 12 0.56 -16.47 9.71
C PHE A 12 -0.92 -16.60 9.37
N VAL A 13 -1.77 -16.48 10.38
CA VAL A 13 -3.22 -16.33 10.17
C VAL A 13 -3.43 -14.86 9.80
N PRO A 14 -3.85 -14.53 8.56
CA PRO A 14 -4.22 -13.17 8.25
C PRO A 14 -5.41 -12.77 9.14
N PRO A 15 -5.46 -11.53 9.64
CA PRO A 15 -6.59 -11.08 10.44
C PRO A 15 -7.88 -11.23 9.63
N ALA A 16 -8.84 -12.00 10.14
CA ALA A 16 -10.10 -12.31 9.45
C ALA A 16 -11.10 -11.13 9.41
N GLY A 17 -10.67 -9.92 9.78
CA GLY A 17 -11.49 -8.72 9.87
C GLY A 17 -10.90 -7.55 9.11
N PRO A 18 -11.70 -6.50 8.84
CA PRO A 18 -11.25 -5.31 8.13
C PRO A 18 -10.07 -4.66 8.88
N VAL A 19 -8.96 -4.51 8.18
CA VAL A 19 -7.76 -3.88 8.72
C VAL A 19 -7.90 -2.37 8.56
N PHE A 20 -7.77 -1.65 9.67
CA PHE A 20 -7.76 -0.20 9.69
C PHE A 20 -6.37 0.28 10.07
N LEU A 21 -5.85 1.23 9.31
CA LEU A 21 -4.55 1.84 9.53
C LEU A 21 -4.75 3.22 10.18
N THR A 22 -3.93 3.53 11.19
CA THR A 22 -3.82 4.89 11.72
C THR A 22 -3.09 5.80 10.74
N LEU A 23 -3.10 7.09 11.04
CA LEU A 23 -2.37 8.08 10.26
C LEU A 23 -0.88 7.73 10.15
N GLU A 24 -0.22 7.35 11.26
CA GLU A 24 1.21 7.02 11.24
C GLU A 24 1.48 5.76 10.42
N GLU A 25 0.63 4.74 10.54
CA GLU A 25 0.78 3.49 9.79
C GLU A 25 0.61 3.69 8.28
N VAL A 26 -0.23 4.62 7.84
CA VAL A 26 -0.33 5.00 6.42
C VAL A 26 0.93 5.71 5.95
N VAL A 27 1.48 6.62 6.75
CA VAL A 27 2.75 7.29 6.41
C VAL A 27 3.88 6.27 6.28
N GLU A 28 3.95 5.31 7.20
CA GLU A 28 4.92 4.20 7.17
C GLU A 28 4.73 3.31 5.95
N ARG A 29 3.48 2.96 5.60
CA ARG A 29 3.16 2.17 4.40
C ARG A 29 3.74 2.79 3.13
N TYR A 30 3.63 4.11 2.98
CA TYR A 30 4.20 4.84 1.84
C TYR A 30 5.66 5.27 2.06
N ARG A 31 6.35 4.74 3.08
CA ARG A 31 7.75 5.02 3.39
C ARG A 31 8.05 6.52 3.48
N GLY A 32 7.13 7.27 4.09
CA GLY A 32 7.23 8.72 4.25
C GLY A 32 7.00 9.55 2.98
N GLN A 33 6.70 8.96 1.83
CA GLN A 33 6.39 9.71 0.59
C GLN A 33 5.06 10.48 0.71
N VAL A 34 4.15 9.96 1.54
CA VAL A 34 2.92 10.65 1.92
C VAL A 34 3.06 11.07 3.38
N SER A 35 3.06 12.38 3.63
CA SER A 35 3.14 12.92 4.98
C SER A 35 1.77 13.04 5.65
N GLU A 36 1.76 13.17 6.98
CA GLU A 36 0.53 13.49 7.72
C GLU A 36 -0.13 14.80 7.24
N GLY A 37 0.68 15.79 6.89
CA GLY A 37 0.22 17.07 6.34
C GLY A 37 -0.49 16.87 5.00
N THR A 38 0.05 16.00 4.14
CA THR A 38 -0.56 15.62 2.87
C THR A 38 -1.93 14.96 3.10
N LEU A 39 -2.01 13.98 4.01
CA LEU A 39 -3.28 13.31 4.35
C LEU A 39 -4.30 14.27 4.98
N ARG A 40 -3.85 15.24 5.79
CA ARG A 40 -4.72 16.30 6.32
C ARG A 40 -5.26 17.18 5.18
N ASN A 41 -4.39 17.62 4.28
CA ASN A 41 -4.78 18.46 3.14
C ASN A 41 -5.78 17.74 2.23
N TRP A 42 -5.49 16.48 1.89
CA TRP A 42 -6.38 15.58 1.15
C TRP A 42 -7.78 15.47 1.76
N ARG A 43 -7.86 15.25 3.08
CA ARG A 43 -9.16 15.23 3.78
C ARG A 43 -9.90 16.56 3.71
N SER A 44 -9.21 17.69 3.84
CA SER A 44 -9.81 19.03 3.70
C SER A 44 -10.35 19.26 2.28
N MET A 45 -9.61 18.80 1.26
CA MET A 45 -10.00 18.90 -0.14
C MET A 45 -11.01 17.83 -0.58
N ARG A 46 -11.28 16.83 0.27
CA ARG A 46 -12.04 15.61 -0.07
C ARG A 46 -11.49 14.86 -1.28
N VAL A 47 -10.17 14.90 -1.45
CA VAL A 47 -9.44 14.17 -2.49
C VAL A 47 -8.54 13.17 -1.80
N GLY A 48 -8.65 11.88 -2.12
CA GLY A 48 -7.83 10.85 -1.48
C GLY A 48 -8.58 9.56 -1.18
N PRO A 49 -7.91 8.60 -0.51
CA PRO A 49 -8.54 7.39 -0.01
C PRO A 49 -9.61 7.73 1.02
N SER A 50 -10.66 6.92 1.07
CA SER A 50 -11.72 7.07 2.07
C SER A 50 -11.18 6.85 3.48
N PHE A 51 -11.71 7.61 4.44
CA PHE A 51 -11.32 7.55 5.84
C PHE A 51 -12.55 7.49 6.73
N ILE A 52 -12.39 6.91 7.91
CA ILE A 52 -13.41 6.87 8.96
C ILE A 52 -12.92 7.75 10.11
N LYS A 53 -13.82 8.59 10.63
CA LYS A 53 -13.55 9.39 11.82
C LYS A 53 -14.31 8.80 13.00
N ILE A 54 -13.58 8.37 14.02
CA ILE A 54 -14.13 7.84 15.27
C ILE A 54 -13.62 8.70 16.41
N GLY A 55 -14.47 9.60 16.91
CA GLY A 55 -14.07 10.59 17.91
C GLY A 55 -12.92 11.48 17.40
N LYS A 56 -11.75 11.35 18.05
CA LYS A 56 -10.53 12.06 17.67
C LYS A 56 -9.65 11.26 16.69
N ALA A 57 -9.88 9.96 16.56
CA ALA A 57 -9.09 9.08 15.70
C ALA A 57 -9.55 9.16 14.25
N ILE A 58 -8.59 9.05 13.34
CA ILE A 58 -8.80 8.95 11.90
C ILE A 58 -8.18 7.64 11.45
N LEU A 59 -9.01 6.81 10.84
CA LEU A 59 -8.63 5.47 10.41
C LEU A 59 -8.84 5.33 8.91
N TYR A 60 -7.90 4.67 8.26
CA TYR A 60 -7.96 4.35 6.85
C TYR A 60 -8.17 2.84 6.69
N PRO A 61 -9.31 2.40 6.14
CA PRO A 61 -9.48 0.99 5.79
C PRO A 61 -8.43 0.60 4.74
N LEU A 62 -7.72 -0.50 4.98
CA LEU A 62 -6.68 -1.01 4.08
C LEU A 62 -7.21 -1.23 2.67
N GLU A 63 -8.42 -1.78 2.55
CA GLU A 63 -9.06 -2.02 1.25
C GLU A 63 -9.34 -0.73 0.47
N GLU A 64 -9.71 0.35 1.14
CA GLU A 64 -9.96 1.64 0.50
C GLU A 64 -8.65 2.31 0.07
N LEU A 65 -7.56 2.12 0.82
CA LEU A 65 -6.22 2.52 0.40
C LEU A 65 -5.77 1.75 -0.85
N ASP A 66 -5.90 0.43 -0.86
CA ASP A 66 -5.56 -0.40 -2.02
C ASP A 66 -6.40 0.00 -3.25
N ARG A 67 -7.69 0.28 -3.05
CA ARG A 67 -8.58 0.75 -4.12
C ARG A 67 -8.14 2.12 -4.64
N TRP A 68 -7.75 3.03 -3.76
CA TRP A 68 -7.22 4.33 -4.13
C TRP A 68 -5.90 4.19 -4.90
N ASP A 69 -4.98 3.36 -4.43
CA ASP A 69 -3.70 3.08 -5.09
C ASP A 69 -3.93 2.59 -6.53
N ARG A 70 -4.84 1.62 -6.71
CA ARG A 70 -5.23 1.11 -8.03
C ARG A 70 -5.78 2.18 -8.96
N ARG A 71 -6.56 3.12 -8.45
CA ARG A 71 -7.11 4.24 -9.23
C ARG A 71 -6.03 5.25 -9.62
N ASN A 72 -4.96 5.36 -8.85
CA ASN A 72 -3.84 6.28 -9.11
C ASN A 72 -2.66 5.61 -9.83
N LEU A 73 -2.81 4.34 -10.27
CA LEU A 73 -1.80 3.68 -11.08
C LEU A 73 -1.64 4.41 -12.42
N VAL A 74 -0.42 4.85 -12.70
CA VAL A 74 -0.04 5.34 -14.02
C VAL A 74 0.21 4.12 -14.91
N VAL A 75 -0.69 3.85 -15.86
CA VAL A 75 -0.53 2.75 -16.81
C VAL A 75 0.59 3.12 -17.79
N CYS A 76 1.75 2.51 -17.62
CA CYS A 76 2.83 2.62 -18.59
C CYS A 76 2.43 1.88 -19.87
N ARG A 77 2.44 2.59 -21.01
CA ARG A 77 2.37 1.91 -22.30
C ARG A 77 3.67 1.14 -22.50
N PRO A 78 3.64 -0.13 -22.92
CA PRO A 78 4.86 -0.80 -23.33
C PRO A 78 5.49 0.03 -24.45
N SER A 79 6.80 0.28 -24.37
CA SER A 79 7.55 0.77 -25.51
C SER A 79 7.33 -0.25 -26.64
N ARG A 80 6.99 0.24 -27.83
CA ARG A 80 6.87 -0.60 -29.03
C ARG A 80 8.17 -1.41 -29.11
N SER A 81 8.09 -2.72 -28.91
CA SER A 81 9.23 -3.61 -29.03
C SER A 81 9.82 -3.38 -30.41
N LEU A 82 11.06 -2.91 -30.47
CA LEU A 82 11.80 -2.86 -31.72
C LEU A 82 11.93 -4.32 -32.18
N PRO A 83 11.50 -4.68 -33.40
CA PRO A 83 11.73 -6.00 -33.94
C PRO A 83 13.24 -6.28 -33.89
N LEU A 84 13.63 -7.42 -33.34
CA LEU A 84 15.02 -7.85 -33.18
C LEU A 84 15.68 -8.21 -34.53
N GLU A 85 15.06 -7.91 -35.67
CA GLU A 85 15.46 -8.42 -36.98
C GLU A 85 16.54 -7.61 -37.72
N ASP A 86 16.97 -6.45 -37.20
CA ASP A 86 18.00 -5.61 -37.85
C ASP A 86 19.37 -5.61 -37.14
N ALA A 87 19.60 -6.44 -36.12
CA ALA A 87 20.87 -6.44 -35.37
C ALA A 87 21.96 -7.35 -35.97
N ILE A 88 21.68 -8.08 -37.05
CA ILE A 88 22.65 -8.92 -37.76
C ILE A 88 22.37 -8.83 -39.27
N SER A 89 22.79 -7.74 -39.91
CA SER A 89 23.11 -7.76 -41.34
C SER A 89 24.20 -6.76 -41.68
#